data_AF-A0A661NS93-F1
#
_entry.id   AF-A0A661NS93-F1
#
_cell.length_a   1.000
_cell.length_b   1.000
_cell.length_c   1.000
_cell.angle_alpha   90.00
_cell.angle_beta   90.00
_cell.angle_gamma   90.00
#
_symmetry.space_group_name_H-M   'P 1'
#
loop_
_entity.id
_entity.type
_entity.pdbx_description
1 polymer ?
#
loop_
_entity_poly.entity_id
_entity_poly.type
_entity_poly.pdbx_seq_one_letter_code
_entity_poly.pdbx_strand_id
1 'polypeptide(L)'
;MRVFVSCLRRVAWVSLVACGGATTVDGAAPAGGAAGLDGTAEEVAVAPDPPEQTEPAWPTDDVRRLPPIQVDTARVRSRIVTDWDADALVPTLHPELSGTRRGIVMASDFGVTSGRRAYDARIQRTPSYRFYTEGSSGYAPYWATGDEHGINPMTWRVVDAQHVEHDVRSAMLGPSTPNPWGLHRRAHLVEVEAELPTQSNSGLHFVVRDARILDGTQAYPLVVEDAVTQLHARFRDQVEAVSAEVERILGQGRARVPAGYEARIPDGPQLQTYPSWLDDERALEVTIIARYREAHIGPRERRMSQCRPCRRSGGRPAPCPRCNPQPYMHEPQVFVGWQMAARYRVGHDARLIREVLMQIKPY
;
A
#
# COMPACT_ATOMS: atom_id res chain seq x y z
N MET A 1 4.30 -28.04 -44.42
CA MET A 1 3.20 -28.88 -43.92
C MET A 1 3.78 -30.14 -43.28
N ARG A 2 4.12 -30.09 -41.98
CA ARG A 2 4.42 -31.26 -41.15
C ARG A 2 3.96 -30.95 -39.73
N VAL A 3 3.15 -31.86 -39.22
CA VAL A 3 2.50 -31.87 -37.91
C VAL A 3 3.55 -32.21 -36.85
N PHE A 4 3.53 -31.49 -35.72
CA PHE A 4 4.19 -31.94 -34.48
C PHE A 4 3.17 -31.94 -33.35
N VAL A 5 2.93 -33.15 -32.82
CA VAL A 5 2.08 -33.46 -31.68
C VAL A 5 2.97 -33.81 -30.50
N SER A 6 2.66 -33.20 -29.35
CA SER A 6 2.82 -33.70 -27.97
C SER A 6 4.21 -34.07 -27.44
N CYS A 7 4.62 -33.39 -26.36
CA CYS A 7 4.83 -34.08 -25.08
C CYS A 7 4.71 -33.08 -23.91
N LEU A 8 3.53 -33.07 -23.30
CA LEU A 8 3.24 -32.47 -22.00
C LEU A 8 3.91 -33.31 -20.89
N ARG A 9 4.79 -32.70 -20.10
CA ARG A 9 5.04 -33.14 -18.71
C ARG A 9 4.47 -32.12 -17.76
N ARG A 10 3.38 -32.52 -17.11
CA ARG A 10 2.76 -31.83 -15.96
C ARG A 10 3.73 -31.91 -14.78
N VAL A 11 4.13 -30.77 -14.25
CA VAL A 11 4.59 -30.66 -12.86
C VAL A 11 3.55 -29.81 -12.15
N ALA A 12 2.71 -30.45 -11.36
CA ALA A 12 1.77 -29.78 -10.49
C ALA A 12 2.54 -29.23 -9.28
N TRP A 13 2.60 -27.91 -9.14
CA TRP A 13 3.03 -27.27 -7.90
C TRP A 13 1.77 -26.94 -7.09
N VAL A 14 1.62 -27.60 -5.94
CA VAL A 14 0.67 -27.20 -4.90
C VAL A 14 1.48 -26.41 -3.87
N SER A 15 1.33 -25.09 -3.85
CA SER A 15 2.00 -24.24 -2.87
C SER A 15 1.11 -24.10 -1.63
N LEU A 16 1.39 -24.91 -0.60
CA LEU A 16 0.81 -24.79 0.73
C LEU A 16 1.57 -23.70 1.50
N VAL A 17 1.07 -22.46 1.49
CA VAL A 17 1.63 -21.36 2.30
C VAL A 17 0.87 -21.26 3.61
N ALA A 18 1.46 -21.77 4.70
CA ALA A 18 0.92 -21.64 6.05
C ALA A 18 1.34 -20.28 6.65
N CYS A 19 0.42 -19.32 6.75
CA CYS A 19 0.64 -18.08 7.49
C CYS A 19 0.01 -18.16 8.88
N GLY A 20 0.84 -18.36 9.92
CA GLY A 20 0.42 -18.30 11.33
C GLY A 20 -0.17 -16.95 11.73
N GLY A 21 -1.26 -16.96 12.50
CA GLY A 21 -1.91 -15.78 13.08
C GLY A 21 -2.19 -16.01 14.56
N ALA A 22 -1.94 -15.00 15.38
CA ALA A 22 -2.08 -15.01 16.82
C ALA A 22 -3.55 -14.90 17.26
N THR A 23 -3.84 -15.50 18.43
CA THR A 23 -5.14 -15.64 19.09
C THR A 23 -5.55 -14.40 19.89
N THR A 24 -6.85 -14.05 19.84
CA THR A 24 -7.56 -13.28 20.88
C THR A 24 -8.00 -14.20 22.02
N VAL A 25 -8.06 -13.66 23.24
CA VAL A 25 -8.63 -14.34 24.42
C VAL A 25 -9.79 -13.48 24.91
N ASP A 26 -11.00 -14.06 24.92
CA ASP A 26 -12.19 -13.49 25.54
C ASP A 26 -12.23 -13.82 27.04
N GLY A 27 -12.73 -12.88 27.85
CA GLY A 27 -12.99 -13.05 29.27
C GLY A 27 -14.08 -12.10 29.79
N ALA A 28 -15.30 -12.62 29.84
CA ALA A 28 -16.49 -12.33 30.66
C ALA A 28 -16.61 -11.03 31.52
N ALA A 29 -17.78 -10.39 31.41
CA ALA A 29 -18.46 -9.57 32.44
C ALA A 29 -19.36 -10.48 33.34
N PRO A 30 -20.11 -10.04 34.40
CA PRO A 30 -20.51 -8.67 34.76
C PRO A 30 -20.67 -8.33 36.29
N ALA A 31 -21.18 -7.11 36.53
CA ALA A 31 -22.09 -6.67 37.60
C ALA A 31 -21.56 -5.84 38.80
N GLY A 32 -22.26 -4.72 39.04
CA GLY A 32 -22.59 -4.22 40.39
C GLY A 32 -22.00 -2.86 40.77
N GLY A 33 -22.86 -1.91 41.13
CA GLY A 33 -22.48 -0.79 42.00
C GLY A 33 -23.03 0.57 41.59
N ALA A 34 -24.24 0.89 42.07
CA ALA A 34 -24.80 2.24 42.07
C ALA A 34 -24.35 3.02 43.32
N ALA A 35 -23.93 4.27 43.12
CA ALA A 35 -23.92 5.41 44.04
C ALA A 35 -23.46 6.61 43.18
N GLY A 36 -24.20 7.69 42.94
CA GLY A 36 -24.88 8.54 43.91
C GLY A 36 -23.85 9.53 44.45
N LEU A 37 -23.83 10.78 43.94
CA LEU A 37 -23.43 11.99 44.67
C LEU A 37 -23.75 13.25 43.84
N ASP A 38 -24.48 14.15 44.50
CA ASP A 38 -24.78 15.52 44.13
C ASP A 38 -23.52 16.39 44.03
N GLY A 39 -23.56 17.44 43.20
CA GLY A 39 -22.49 18.44 43.14
C GLY A 39 -22.71 19.55 42.11
N THR A 40 -23.44 20.57 42.54
CA THR A 40 -23.31 22.01 42.21
C THR A 40 -22.98 22.45 40.79
N ALA A 41 -23.93 23.16 40.18
CA ALA A 41 -23.75 23.98 38.98
C ALA A 41 -22.78 25.14 39.28
N GLU A 42 -21.66 25.17 38.57
CA GLU A 42 -20.73 26.30 38.53
C GLU A 42 -20.89 27.03 37.19
N GLU A 43 -20.98 28.36 37.30
CA GLU A 43 -21.24 29.34 36.26
C GLU A 43 -20.08 29.34 35.23
N VAL A 44 -20.33 28.85 34.02
CA VAL A 44 -19.36 28.92 32.91
C VAL A 44 -19.44 30.31 32.29
N ALA A 45 -18.42 31.13 32.56
CA ALA A 45 -18.19 32.38 31.85
C ALA A 45 -17.94 32.10 30.36
N VAL A 46 -18.80 32.67 29.50
CA VAL A 46 -18.67 32.61 28.05
C VAL A 46 -17.46 33.45 27.63
N ALA A 47 -16.43 32.80 27.09
CA ALA A 47 -15.29 33.47 26.47
C ALA A 47 -15.76 34.25 25.22
N PRO A 48 -15.21 35.44 24.94
CA PRO A 48 -15.54 36.18 23.72
C PRO A 48 -15.11 35.38 22.48
N ASP A 49 -15.91 35.48 21.43
CA ASP A 49 -15.64 34.82 20.15
C ASP A 49 -14.21 35.13 19.67
N PRO A 50 -13.45 34.13 19.20
CA PRO A 50 -12.15 34.37 18.61
C PRO A 50 -12.30 35.28 17.38
N PRO A 51 -11.33 36.17 17.13
CA PRO A 51 -11.37 37.04 15.96
C PRO A 51 -11.47 36.18 14.70
N GLU A 52 -12.40 36.57 13.83
CA GLU A 52 -12.67 36.00 12.52
C GLU A 52 -11.34 35.78 11.78
N GLN A 53 -10.88 34.53 11.74
CA GLN A 53 -9.72 34.15 10.95
C GLN A 53 -10.11 34.31 9.50
N THR A 54 -9.64 35.39 8.89
CA THR A 54 -9.65 35.55 7.44
C THR A 54 -8.76 34.45 6.88
N GLU A 55 -9.38 33.42 6.31
CA GLU A 55 -8.65 32.38 5.57
C GLU A 55 -7.74 33.07 4.55
N PRO A 56 -6.45 32.72 4.46
CA PRO A 56 -5.62 33.20 3.36
C PRO A 56 -6.29 32.74 2.07
N ALA A 57 -6.64 33.71 1.22
CA ALA A 57 -7.14 33.46 -0.11
C ALA A 57 -6.02 32.75 -0.91
N TRP A 58 -6.04 31.41 -0.87
CA TRP A 58 -5.20 30.62 -1.74
C TRP A 58 -5.63 30.90 -3.18
N PRO A 59 -4.68 31.12 -4.11
CA PRO A 59 -5.02 31.24 -5.51
C PRO A 59 -5.76 29.96 -5.89
N THR A 60 -7.04 30.09 -6.22
CA THR A 60 -7.79 29.02 -6.86
C THR A 60 -7.16 28.88 -8.24
N ASP A 61 -6.22 27.94 -8.33
CA ASP A 61 -5.56 27.58 -9.57
C ASP A 61 -6.62 27.48 -10.66
N ASP A 62 -6.41 28.21 -11.75
CA ASP A 62 -6.95 27.89 -13.05
C ASP A 62 -6.54 26.44 -13.34
N VAL A 63 -7.37 25.48 -12.92
CA VAL A 63 -7.19 24.06 -13.24
C VAL A 63 -7.44 23.94 -14.73
N ARG A 64 -6.41 24.28 -15.52
CA ARG A 64 -6.27 23.84 -16.89
C ARG A 64 -6.31 22.33 -16.82
N ARG A 65 -7.49 21.74 -17.04
CA ARG A 65 -7.61 20.31 -17.31
C ARG A 65 -6.60 20.01 -18.40
N LEU A 66 -5.54 19.30 -18.04
CA LEU A 66 -4.57 18.87 -19.03
C LEU A 66 -5.33 18.04 -20.07
N PRO A 67 -4.96 18.16 -21.35
CA PRO A 67 -5.53 17.30 -22.37
C PRO A 67 -5.30 15.83 -21.99
N PRO A 68 -6.20 14.92 -22.41
CA PRO A 68 -6.05 13.49 -22.13
C PRO A 68 -4.67 12.98 -22.55
N ILE A 69 -4.17 11.96 -21.85
CA ILE A 69 -2.89 11.29 -22.17
C ILE A 69 -2.88 10.99 -23.66
N GLN A 70 -1.96 11.63 -24.36
CA GLN A 70 -1.85 11.45 -25.81
C GLN A 70 -1.16 10.12 -26.08
N VAL A 71 -1.84 9.25 -26.83
CA VAL A 71 -1.30 7.97 -27.27
C VAL A 71 -0.68 8.16 -28.65
N ASP A 72 0.64 8.19 -28.71
CA ASP A 72 1.35 8.09 -29.99
C ASP A 72 1.43 6.61 -30.41
N THR A 73 0.48 6.18 -31.22
CA THR A 73 0.39 4.79 -31.69
C THR A 73 1.61 4.34 -32.50
N ALA A 74 2.39 5.27 -33.05
CA ALA A 74 3.65 4.95 -33.74
C ALA A 74 4.80 4.62 -32.77
N ARG A 75 4.68 5.00 -31.49
CA ARG A 75 5.72 4.81 -30.46
C ARG A 75 5.37 3.80 -29.37
N VAL A 76 4.09 3.49 -29.15
CA VAL A 76 3.68 2.51 -28.13
C VAL A 76 3.99 1.09 -28.58
N ARG A 77 5.04 0.50 -28.01
CA ARG A 77 5.37 -0.93 -28.15
C ARG A 77 4.63 -1.74 -27.10
N SER A 78 3.43 -2.22 -27.41
CA SER A 78 2.74 -3.19 -26.56
C SER A 78 3.40 -4.57 -26.69
N ARG A 79 3.67 -5.21 -25.55
CA ARG A 79 4.16 -6.60 -25.50
C ARG A 79 3.37 -7.32 -24.42
N ILE A 80 2.76 -8.45 -24.78
CA ILE A 80 2.17 -9.38 -23.83
C ILE A 80 3.29 -10.33 -23.36
N VAL A 81 3.51 -10.41 -22.06
CA VAL A 81 4.48 -11.33 -21.44
C VAL A 81 3.72 -12.33 -20.58
N THR A 82 3.89 -13.63 -20.87
CA THR A 82 3.16 -14.75 -20.23
C THR A 82 3.98 -15.52 -19.19
N ASP A 83 5.30 -15.32 -19.17
CA ASP A 83 6.24 -15.90 -18.20
C ASP A 83 7.02 -14.76 -17.54
N TRP A 84 6.39 -14.10 -16.57
CA TRP A 84 7.02 -13.03 -15.78
C TRP A 84 7.11 -13.49 -14.31
N ASP A 85 8.31 -13.40 -13.75
CA ASP A 85 8.59 -13.59 -12.33
C ASP A 85 7.90 -12.52 -11.46
N ALA A 86 6.96 -12.95 -10.61
CA ALA A 86 6.27 -12.04 -9.70
C ALA A 86 7.23 -11.36 -8.69
N ASP A 87 8.41 -11.93 -8.44
CA ASP A 87 9.43 -11.33 -7.59
C ASP A 87 10.08 -10.10 -8.26
N ALA A 88 10.05 -10.00 -9.60
CA ALA A 88 10.49 -8.81 -10.32
C ALA A 88 9.49 -7.63 -10.23
N LEU A 89 8.32 -7.83 -9.61
CA LEU A 89 7.38 -6.77 -9.25
C LEU A 89 7.60 -6.25 -7.84
N VAL A 90 8.48 -6.87 -7.04
CA VAL A 90 8.78 -6.38 -5.69
C VAL A 90 9.67 -5.16 -5.86
N PRO A 91 9.14 -3.95 -5.59
CA PRO A 91 9.94 -2.76 -5.72
C PRO A 91 11.09 -2.82 -4.70
N THR A 92 12.31 -2.48 -5.12
CA THR A 92 13.50 -2.59 -4.24
C THR A 92 13.44 -1.51 -3.16
N LEU A 93 13.83 -1.86 -1.92
CA LEU A 93 14.09 -0.86 -0.90
C LEU A 93 15.40 -0.14 -1.24
N HIS A 94 15.31 1.16 -1.52
CA HIS A 94 16.44 2.07 -1.73
C HIS A 94 16.88 2.68 -0.37
N PRO A 95 18.12 2.46 0.07
CA PRO A 95 18.56 2.83 1.41
C PRO A 95 18.91 4.33 1.64
N GLU A 96 18.71 5.22 0.66
CA GLU A 96 19.17 6.63 0.77
C GLU A 96 18.07 7.66 0.51
N LEU A 97 17.17 7.83 1.49
CA LEU A 97 16.12 8.87 1.48
C LEU A 97 16.53 10.18 2.18
N SER A 98 17.77 10.34 2.63
CA SER A 98 18.23 11.60 3.22
C SER A 98 18.53 12.67 2.16
N GLY A 99 18.30 13.93 2.53
CA GLY A 99 18.49 15.10 1.69
C GLY A 99 17.33 15.37 0.74
N THR A 100 17.59 16.14 -0.32
CA THR A 100 16.58 16.49 -1.32
C THR A 100 16.32 15.29 -2.25
N ARG A 101 15.05 14.93 -2.41
CA ARG A 101 14.60 13.82 -3.28
C ARG A 101 13.36 14.22 -4.05
N ARG A 102 13.25 13.75 -5.30
CA ARG A 102 12.00 13.82 -6.06
C ARG A 102 11.32 12.46 -6.07
N GLY A 103 10.00 12.49 -6.07
CA GLY A 103 9.21 11.28 -6.06
C GLY A 103 7.73 11.55 -6.08
N ILE A 104 6.97 10.47 -6.12
CA ILE A 104 5.51 10.51 -6.11
C ILE A 104 5.04 10.34 -4.68
N VAL A 105 4.25 11.28 -4.20
CA VAL A 105 3.44 11.13 -3.00
C VAL A 105 2.05 10.70 -3.44
N MET A 106 1.55 9.56 -2.96
CA MET A 106 0.23 9.05 -3.33
C MET A 106 -0.51 8.42 -2.15
N ALA A 107 -1.78 8.76 -2.02
CA ALA A 107 -2.67 8.34 -0.94
C ALA A 107 -2.97 6.84 -1.02
N SER A 108 -3.08 6.20 0.13
CA SER A 108 -3.23 4.74 0.22
C SER A 108 -4.53 4.22 -0.39
N ASP A 109 -5.57 5.06 -0.45
CA ASP A 109 -6.87 4.75 -1.03
C ASP A 109 -6.91 4.87 -2.56
N PHE A 110 -5.87 5.37 -3.21
CA PHE A 110 -5.71 5.39 -4.67
C PHE A 110 -5.40 4.00 -5.27
N GLY A 111 -5.85 2.93 -4.59
CA GLY A 111 -5.51 1.55 -4.91
C GLY A 111 -4.11 1.16 -4.42
N VAL A 112 -3.65 1.61 -3.25
CA VAL A 112 -2.45 1.06 -2.61
C VAL A 112 -2.88 0.14 -1.48
N THR A 113 -3.02 -1.15 -1.75
CA THR A 113 -3.21 -2.10 -0.65
C THR A 113 -1.84 -2.42 -0.03
N SER A 114 -1.58 -1.87 1.15
CA SER A 114 -0.49 -2.35 1.98
C SER A 114 -0.81 -3.80 2.37
N GLY A 115 0.01 -4.72 1.88
CA GLY A 115 -0.12 -6.13 2.20
C GLY A 115 0.21 -6.38 3.66
N ARG A 116 -0.76 -6.22 4.58
CA ARG A 116 -0.76 -6.91 5.88
C ARG A 116 -2.12 -6.84 6.56
N ARG A 117 -2.52 -8.02 7.05
CA ARG A 117 -3.68 -8.32 7.90
C ARG A 117 -4.02 -7.16 8.85
N ALA A 118 -5.28 -6.74 8.83
CA ALA A 118 -6.07 -6.37 10.00
C ALA A 118 -5.31 -5.72 11.18
N TYR A 119 -4.55 -4.66 10.91
CA TYR A 119 -4.12 -3.72 11.94
C TYR A 119 -5.10 -2.54 11.83
N ASP A 120 -6.10 -2.56 12.71
CA ASP A 120 -7.19 -1.61 12.89
C ASP A 120 -7.92 -1.08 11.65
N ALA A 121 -9.16 -1.56 11.48
CA ALA A 121 -10.16 -0.99 10.58
C ALA A 121 -10.50 0.50 10.87
N ARG A 122 -9.92 1.11 11.92
CA ARG A 122 -10.00 2.55 12.20
C ARG A 122 -8.86 3.36 11.56
N ILE A 123 -7.63 2.84 11.53
CA ILE A 123 -6.47 3.53 10.91
C ILE A 123 -6.58 3.45 9.38
N GLN A 124 -7.25 2.42 8.83
CA GLN A 124 -7.46 2.27 7.39
C GLN A 124 -8.51 3.23 6.79
N ARG A 125 -9.29 3.97 7.59
CA ARG A 125 -10.34 4.86 7.06
C ARG A 125 -9.82 6.21 6.58
N THR A 126 -8.68 6.65 7.11
CA THR A 126 -8.09 7.93 6.70
C THR A 126 -6.96 7.62 5.73
N PRO A 127 -7.08 8.01 4.45
CA PRO A 127 -6.00 7.81 3.49
C PRO A 127 -4.72 8.44 4.00
N SER A 128 -3.61 7.70 3.94
CA SER A 128 -2.30 8.23 4.27
C SER A 128 -1.39 8.17 3.05
N TYR A 129 -0.56 9.18 2.89
CA TYR A 129 0.40 9.24 1.81
C TYR A 129 1.50 8.19 1.95
N ARG A 130 1.92 7.69 0.80
CA ARG A 130 3.13 6.90 0.60
C ARG A 130 4.04 7.61 -0.40
N PHE A 131 5.33 7.53 -0.18
CA PHE A 131 6.34 8.13 -1.06
C PHE A 131 6.99 7.05 -1.91
N TYR A 132 7.14 7.32 -3.21
CA TYR A 132 7.71 6.41 -4.19
C TYR A 132 8.76 7.13 -5.03
N THR A 133 9.94 6.52 -5.19
CA THR A 133 11.01 7.09 -6.01
C THR A 133 11.80 5.97 -6.67
N GLU A 134 12.35 6.16 -7.87
CA GLU A 134 13.31 5.23 -8.48
C GLU A 134 12.95 3.72 -8.46
N GLY A 135 11.69 3.38 -8.77
CA GLY A 135 11.19 1.99 -8.75
C GLY A 135 11.09 1.37 -7.35
N SER A 136 11.08 2.18 -6.29
CA SER A 136 11.02 1.74 -4.89
C SER A 136 9.62 1.33 -4.45
N SER A 137 9.58 0.60 -3.33
CA SER A 137 8.31 0.33 -2.63
C SER A 137 7.87 1.59 -1.90
N GLY A 138 6.56 1.73 -1.66
CA GLY A 138 6.03 2.89 -0.95
C GLY A 138 6.58 3.03 0.46
N TYR A 139 7.37 4.07 0.69
CA TYR A 139 7.84 4.47 2.01
C TYR A 139 6.74 5.17 2.79
N ALA A 140 6.86 5.19 4.11
CA ALA A 140 5.98 5.94 5.00
C ALA A 140 6.60 7.32 5.32
N PRO A 141 6.19 8.40 4.62
CA PRO A 141 6.62 9.75 4.96
C PRO A 141 5.92 10.21 6.25
N TYR A 142 6.71 10.71 7.20
CA TYR A 142 6.23 11.49 8.34
C TYR A 142 6.56 12.95 8.11
N TRP A 143 5.57 13.81 8.08
CA TRP A 143 5.73 15.22 7.78
C TRP A 143 5.96 15.97 9.08
N ALA A 144 6.98 16.83 9.13
CA ALA A 144 7.26 17.62 10.31
C ALA A 144 6.09 18.58 10.57
N THR A 145 5.39 18.41 11.69
CA THR A 145 4.24 19.24 12.06
C THR A 145 4.53 19.90 13.42
N GLY A 146 4.26 21.20 13.53
CA GLY A 146 4.44 21.94 14.79
C GLY A 146 3.34 21.61 15.82
N ASP A 147 2.16 21.30 15.32
CA ASP A 147 0.95 20.87 16.00
C ASP A 147 0.59 19.42 15.58
N GLU A 148 -0.17 18.70 16.40
CA GLU A 148 -0.46 17.26 16.20
C GLU A 148 -1.45 16.97 15.05
N HIS A 149 -1.47 17.80 14.01
CA HIS A 149 -2.33 17.60 12.87
C HIS A 149 -1.84 16.44 12.00
N GLY A 150 -2.69 15.43 11.84
CA GLY A 150 -2.43 14.30 10.95
C GLY A 150 -2.78 12.95 11.57
N ILE A 151 -2.32 11.89 10.92
CA ILE A 151 -2.56 10.51 11.28
C ILE A 151 -1.30 9.98 11.95
N ASN A 152 -1.48 9.26 13.07
CA ASN A 152 -0.38 8.63 13.80
C ASN A 152 0.74 9.63 14.17
N PRO A 153 0.45 10.69 14.95
CA PRO A 153 1.46 11.66 15.37
C PRO A 153 2.53 10.98 16.23
N MET A 154 3.80 11.27 15.96
CA MET A 154 4.95 10.73 16.67
C MET A 154 6.09 11.75 16.72
N THR A 155 6.98 11.56 17.70
CA THR A 155 8.27 12.26 17.77
C THR A 155 9.37 11.34 17.27
N TRP A 156 10.10 11.78 16.24
CA TRP A 156 11.27 11.08 15.73
C TRP A 156 12.54 11.78 16.16
N ARG A 157 13.57 11.00 16.49
CA ARG A 157 14.93 11.53 16.59
C ARG A 157 15.60 11.44 15.22
N VAL A 158 16.07 12.57 14.72
CA VAL A 158 16.71 12.72 13.40
C VAL A 158 18.05 13.42 13.55
N VAL A 159 18.90 13.28 12.54
CA VAL A 159 20.19 13.97 12.43
C VAL A 159 20.09 14.92 11.24
N ASP A 160 20.31 16.21 11.47
CA ASP A 160 20.29 17.21 10.40
C ASP A 160 21.58 17.17 9.55
N ALA A 161 21.64 18.05 8.54
CA ALA A 161 22.82 18.23 7.68
C ALA A 161 24.09 18.65 8.46
N GLN A 162 23.92 19.27 9.62
CA GLN A 162 24.99 19.70 10.52
C GLN A 162 25.43 18.58 11.49
N HIS A 163 24.88 17.37 11.35
CA HIS A 163 25.15 16.21 12.19
C HIS A 163 24.72 16.41 13.65
N VAL A 164 23.71 17.24 13.89
CA VAL A 164 23.13 17.47 15.21
C VAL A 164 21.84 16.67 15.36
N GLU A 165 21.76 15.89 16.45
CA GLU A 165 20.54 15.16 16.80
C GLU A 165 19.49 16.08 17.39
N HIS A 166 18.27 15.96 16.90
CA HIS A 166 17.12 16.66 17.47
C HIS A 166 15.84 15.84 17.32
N ASP A 167 14.87 16.15 18.19
CA ASP A 167 13.57 15.51 18.20
C ASP A 167 12.59 16.33 17.33
N VAL A 168 11.98 15.69 16.33
CA VAL A 168 11.02 16.29 15.40
C VAL A 168 9.65 15.67 15.63
N ARG A 169 8.68 16.51 15.97
CA ARG A 169 7.26 16.13 15.95
C ARG A 169 6.78 16.01 14.52
N SER A 170 6.02 14.97 14.24
CA SER A 170 5.60 14.64 12.88
C SER A 170 4.34 13.81 12.86
N ALA A 171 3.66 13.80 11.73
CA ALA A 171 2.51 12.94 11.49
C ALA A 171 2.48 12.46 10.04
N MET A 172 1.79 11.35 9.78
CA MET A 172 1.44 10.99 8.41
C MET A 172 0.29 11.87 7.93
N LEU A 173 0.36 12.34 6.70
CA LEU A 173 -0.68 13.18 6.10
C LEU A 173 -1.48 12.40 5.07
N GLY A 174 -2.71 12.84 4.82
CA GLY A 174 -3.53 12.44 3.69
C GLY A 174 -4.08 13.65 2.94
N PRO A 175 -4.82 13.44 1.84
CA PRO A 175 -5.41 14.52 1.04
C PRO A 175 -6.34 15.45 1.83
N SER A 176 -7.00 14.91 2.87
CA SER A 176 -7.90 15.67 3.74
C SER A 176 -7.20 16.31 4.94
N THR A 177 -5.90 16.08 5.14
CA THR A 177 -5.15 16.66 6.25
C THR A 177 -4.74 18.09 5.89
N PRO A 178 -5.12 19.11 6.66
CA PRO A 178 -4.60 20.46 6.47
C PRO A 178 -3.07 20.44 6.52
N ASN A 179 -2.42 21.06 5.54
CA ASN A 179 -0.96 21.09 5.45
C ASN A 179 -0.50 22.31 4.66
N PRO A 180 0.67 22.88 4.99
CA PRO A 180 1.18 24.10 4.36
C PRO A 180 1.71 23.88 2.94
N TRP A 181 1.91 22.63 2.52
CA TRP A 181 2.54 22.27 1.23
C TRP A 181 1.54 22.11 0.08
N GLY A 182 0.24 22.20 0.33
CA GLY A 182 -0.77 22.09 -0.72
C GLY A 182 -1.17 20.65 -1.11
N LEU A 183 -0.87 19.64 -0.29
CA LEU A 183 -1.10 18.22 -0.61
C LEU A 183 -2.58 17.83 -0.49
N HIS A 184 -3.43 18.35 -1.37
CA HIS A 184 -4.88 18.16 -1.33
C HIS A 184 -5.41 17.11 -2.32
N ARG A 185 -4.62 16.79 -3.35
CA ARG A 185 -4.91 15.74 -4.33
C ARG A 185 -4.44 14.37 -3.86
N ARG A 186 -4.97 13.29 -4.44
CA ARG A 186 -4.57 11.94 -4.02
C ARG A 186 -3.18 11.52 -4.51
N ALA A 187 -2.62 12.19 -5.51
CA ALA A 187 -1.27 11.94 -5.98
C ALA A 187 -0.60 13.22 -6.46
N HIS A 188 0.70 13.37 -6.17
CA HIS A 188 1.54 14.50 -6.56
C HIS A 188 2.95 14.04 -6.90
N LEU A 189 3.59 14.67 -7.88
CA LEU A 189 5.04 14.74 -7.99
C LEU A 189 5.51 15.83 -7.02
N VAL A 190 6.42 15.45 -6.13
CA VAL A 190 7.00 16.35 -5.14
C VAL A 190 8.51 16.30 -5.19
N GLU A 191 9.12 17.40 -4.78
CA GLU A 191 10.47 17.46 -4.26
C GLU A 191 10.38 17.59 -2.74
N VAL A 192 11.04 16.71 -1.99
CA VAL A 192 11.03 16.69 -0.53
C VAL A 192 12.45 16.85 0.00
N GLU A 193 12.60 17.57 1.10
CA GLU A 193 13.78 17.51 1.96
C GLU A 193 13.50 16.53 3.10
N ALA A 194 14.27 15.45 3.14
CA ALA A 194 14.02 14.32 4.02
C ALA A 194 15.20 14.00 4.94
N GLU A 195 14.89 13.59 6.16
CA GLU A 195 15.85 13.15 7.16
C GLU A 195 15.53 11.71 7.60
N LEU A 196 16.58 10.93 7.87
CA LEU A 196 16.43 9.56 8.34
C LEU A 196 16.38 9.53 9.86
N PRO A 197 15.36 8.89 10.48
CA PRO A 197 15.33 8.74 11.91
C PRO A 197 16.43 7.79 12.39
N THR A 198 17.14 8.16 13.46
CA THR A 198 18.21 7.34 14.06
C THR A 198 17.69 6.03 14.66
N GLN A 199 16.39 5.97 14.97
CA GLN A 199 15.72 4.81 15.58
C GLN A 199 14.78 4.06 14.61
N SER A 200 14.87 4.32 13.30
CA SER A 200 14.00 3.65 12.31
C SER A 200 14.44 2.19 12.12
N ASN A 201 13.66 1.25 12.65
CA ASN A 201 13.97 -0.18 12.67
C ASN A 201 14.00 -0.89 11.29
N SER A 202 13.88 -0.16 10.18
CA SER A 202 13.78 -0.78 8.84
C SER A 202 14.04 0.11 7.63
N GLY A 203 14.40 1.39 7.79
CA GLY A 203 14.55 2.32 6.65
C GLY A 203 13.24 2.60 5.89
N LEU A 204 12.09 2.14 6.42
CA LEU A 204 10.76 2.32 5.81
C LEU A 204 10.10 3.66 6.15
N HIS A 205 10.68 4.39 7.10
CA HIS A 205 10.18 5.64 7.63
C HIS A 205 11.25 6.72 7.45
N PHE A 206 10.80 7.90 7.05
CA PHE A 206 11.63 9.09 6.96
C PHE A 206 10.80 10.32 7.34
N VAL A 207 11.47 11.39 7.77
CA VAL A 207 10.85 12.64 8.16
C VAL A 207 11.01 13.65 7.03
N VAL A 208 9.90 14.17 6.52
CA VAL A 208 9.88 15.29 5.56
C VAL A 208 9.89 16.59 6.33
N ARG A 209 10.93 17.40 6.13
CA ARG A 209 11.08 18.73 6.75
C ARG A 209 10.43 19.81 5.90
N ASP A 210 10.59 19.69 4.59
CA ASP A 210 9.98 20.59 3.62
C ASP A 210 9.61 19.84 2.34
N ALA A 211 8.67 20.40 1.57
CA ALA A 211 8.30 19.87 0.29
C ALA A 211 7.79 20.95 -0.67
N ARG A 212 7.89 20.63 -1.96
CA ARG A 212 7.32 21.43 -3.03
C ARG A 212 6.61 20.52 -4.02
N ILE A 213 5.35 20.83 -4.29
CA ILE A 213 4.60 20.18 -5.38
C ILE A 213 5.15 20.69 -6.72
N LEU A 214 5.44 19.75 -7.63
CA LEU A 214 5.95 20.03 -8.96
C LEU A 214 4.88 19.89 -10.05
N ASP A 215 3.76 19.25 -9.76
CA ASP A 215 2.64 19.02 -10.67
C ASP A 215 2.21 20.31 -11.39
N GLY A 216 2.00 20.22 -12.71
CA GLY A 216 1.46 21.32 -13.52
C GLY A 216 2.37 22.53 -13.69
N THR A 217 3.59 22.53 -13.12
CA THR A 217 4.55 23.62 -13.33
C THR A 217 5.04 23.67 -14.79
N GLN A 218 5.63 24.78 -15.22
CA GLN A 218 6.20 24.89 -16.58
C GLN A 218 7.27 23.81 -16.85
N ALA A 219 8.06 23.46 -15.82
CA ALA A 219 9.06 22.41 -15.92
C ALA A 219 8.40 21.02 -15.97
N TYR A 220 7.36 20.79 -15.16
CA TYR A 220 6.68 19.49 -15.04
C TYR A 220 5.17 19.68 -15.30
N PRO A 221 4.77 19.82 -16.58
CA PRO A 221 3.38 20.14 -16.90
C PRO A 221 2.42 18.98 -16.62
N LEU A 222 2.91 17.76 -16.38
CA LEU A 222 2.12 16.61 -15.93
C LEU A 222 1.46 16.89 -14.57
N VAL A 223 0.18 16.53 -14.44
CA VAL A 223 -0.51 16.37 -13.15
C VAL A 223 -0.64 14.89 -12.87
N VAL A 224 -0.07 14.41 -11.76
CA VAL A 224 0.11 12.97 -11.52
C VAL A 224 -1.24 12.28 -11.28
N GLU A 225 -2.12 12.85 -10.47
CA GLU A 225 -3.45 12.28 -10.20
C GLU A 225 -4.25 12.05 -11.49
N ASP A 226 -4.27 13.02 -12.40
CA ASP A 226 -4.98 12.94 -13.67
C ASP A 226 -4.40 11.83 -14.56
N ALA A 227 -3.06 11.72 -14.58
CA ALA A 227 -2.39 10.68 -15.35
C ALA A 227 -2.70 9.28 -14.80
N VAL A 228 -2.55 9.06 -13.49
CA VAL A 228 -2.82 7.76 -12.87
C VAL A 228 -4.30 7.39 -13.01
N THR A 229 -5.23 8.35 -12.89
CA THR A 229 -6.68 8.13 -13.11
C THR A 229 -6.97 7.61 -14.52
N GLN A 230 -6.35 8.20 -15.54
CA GLN A 230 -6.52 7.78 -16.93
C GLN A 230 -5.91 6.38 -17.18
N LEU A 231 -4.75 6.09 -16.60
CA LEU A 231 -4.14 4.77 -16.67
C LEU A 231 -4.97 3.70 -15.96
N HIS A 232 -5.61 4.04 -14.84
CA HIS A 232 -6.58 3.17 -14.14
C HIS A 232 -7.79 2.86 -15.00
N ALA A 233 -8.36 3.85 -15.69
CA ALA A 233 -9.47 3.64 -16.62
C ALA A 233 -9.06 2.68 -17.75
N ARG A 234 -7.92 2.96 -18.41
CA ARG A 234 -7.36 2.11 -19.46
C ARG A 234 -7.11 0.68 -19.00
N PHE A 235 -6.55 0.50 -17.81
CA PHE A 235 -6.27 -0.83 -17.27
C PHE A 235 -7.56 -1.58 -16.92
N ARG A 236 -8.59 -0.90 -16.40
CA ARG A 236 -9.90 -1.52 -16.14
C ARG A 236 -10.55 -2.03 -17.42
N ASP A 237 -10.48 -1.28 -18.52
CA ASP A 237 -10.99 -1.74 -19.82
C ASP A 237 -10.28 -3.03 -20.29
N GLN A 238 -8.97 -3.16 -20.02
CA GLN A 238 -8.20 -4.36 -20.33
C GLN A 238 -8.57 -5.56 -19.46
N VAL A 239 -8.82 -5.34 -18.17
CA VAL A 239 -9.29 -6.38 -17.25
C VAL A 239 -10.69 -6.85 -17.64
N GLU A 240 -11.58 -5.91 -18.00
CA GLU A 240 -12.94 -6.22 -18.44
C GLU A 240 -12.93 -7.03 -19.74
N ALA A 241 -12.05 -6.71 -20.69
CA ALA A 241 -11.92 -7.45 -21.94
C ALA A 241 -11.54 -8.94 -21.76
N VAL A 242 -11.02 -9.33 -20.59
CA VAL A 242 -10.66 -10.72 -20.27
C VAL A 242 -11.54 -11.33 -19.17
N SER A 243 -12.59 -10.65 -18.71
CA SER A 243 -13.40 -11.06 -17.55
C SER A 243 -13.97 -12.47 -17.67
N ALA A 244 -14.48 -12.85 -18.85
CA ALA A 244 -14.99 -14.19 -19.11
C ALA A 244 -13.92 -15.30 -18.96
N GLU A 245 -12.69 -15.02 -19.37
CA GLU A 245 -11.56 -15.96 -19.22
C GLU A 245 -11.12 -16.04 -17.76
N VAL A 246 -11.14 -14.92 -17.02
CA VAL A 246 -10.89 -14.88 -15.58
C VAL A 246 -11.88 -15.76 -14.83
N GLU A 247 -13.18 -15.61 -15.07
CA GLU A 247 -14.20 -16.42 -14.41
C GLU A 247 -14.06 -17.91 -14.74
N ARG A 248 -13.70 -18.25 -15.98
CA ARG A 248 -13.41 -19.63 -16.36
C ARG A 248 -12.24 -20.21 -15.57
N ILE A 249 -11.15 -19.45 -15.41
CA ILE A 249 -9.97 -19.86 -14.64
C ILE A 249 -10.30 -20.00 -13.15
N LEU A 250 -10.99 -19.02 -12.56
CA LEU A 250 -11.41 -19.06 -11.16
C LEU A 250 -12.34 -20.26 -10.92
N GLY A 251 -13.30 -20.52 -11.81
CA GLY A 251 -14.16 -21.70 -11.75
C GLY A 251 -13.39 -23.02 -11.74
N GLN A 252 -12.33 -23.13 -12.54
CA GLN A 252 -11.45 -24.31 -12.53
C GLN A 252 -10.65 -24.45 -11.23
N GLY A 253 -10.24 -23.34 -10.62
CA GLY A 253 -9.60 -23.32 -9.30
C GLY A 253 -10.56 -23.72 -8.19
N ARG A 254 -11.76 -23.13 -8.17
CA ARG A 254 -12.85 -23.44 -7.22
C ARG A 254 -13.19 -24.93 -7.24
N ALA A 255 -13.23 -25.55 -8.42
CA ALA A 255 -13.49 -26.99 -8.57
C ALA A 255 -12.43 -27.91 -7.94
N ARG A 256 -11.24 -27.38 -7.60
CA ARG A 256 -10.16 -28.12 -6.93
C ARG A 256 -10.11 -27.89 -5.41
N VAL A 257 -10.93 -26.98 -4.90
CA VAL A 257 -11.00 -26.70 -3.46
C VAL A 257 -11.62 -27.92 -2.74
N PRO A 258 -11.04 -28.39 -1.62
CA PRO A 258 -11.60 -29.52 -0.90
C PRO A 258 -13.02 -29.26 -0.39
N ALA A 259 -13.83 -30.31 -0.32
CA ALA A 259 -15.17 -30.23 0.26
C ALA A 259 -15.10 -29.76 1.72
N GLY A 260 -16.10 -28.98 2.15
CA GLY A 260 -16.18 -28.42 3.51
C GLY A 260 -15.39 -27.14 3.73
N TYR A 261 -14.77 -26.56 2.69
CA TYR A 261 -14.18 -25.23 2.74
C TYR A 261 -15.21 -24.17 2.34
N GLU A 262 -15.31 -23.11 3.14
CA GLU A 262 -16.21 -21.98 2.89
C GLU A 262 -15.48 -20.86 2.14
N ALA A 263 -16.08 -20.36 1.07
CA ALA A 263 -15.50 -19.28 0.27
C ALA A 263 -15.69 -17.92 0.96
N ARG A 264 -14.60 -17.15 1.08
CA ARG A 264 -14.60 -15.72 1.38
C ARG A 264 -14.14 -14.98 0.12
N ILE A 265 -15.13 -14.46 -0.59
CA ILE A 265 -14.98 -13.85 -1.91
C ILE A 265 -15.01 -12.32 -1.72
N PRO A 266 -13.96 -11.58 -2.12
CA PRO A 266 -14.01 -10.12 -2.18
C PRO A 266 -14.96 -9.64 -3.27
N ASP A 267 -15.49 -8.42 -3.13
CA ASP A 267 -16.31 -7.74 -4.14
C ASP A 267 -15.46 -7.25 -5.33
N GLY A 268 -14.91 -8.19 -6.10
CA GLY A 268 -14.14 -7.93 -7.32
C GLY A 268 -12.62 -7.87 -7.13
N PRO A 269 -11.88 -7.42 -8.16
CA PRO A 269 -10.42 -7.42 -8.15
C PRO A 269 -9.89 -6.33 -7.22
N GLN A 270 -8.89 -6.69 -6.43
CA GLN A 270 -8.10 -5.72 -5.69
C GLN A 270 -7.11 -5.05 -6.65
N LEU A 271 -7.23 -3.73 -6.81
CA LEU A 271 -6.27 -2.94 -7.58
C LEU A 271 -5.11 -2.49 -6.69
N GLN A 272 -3.90 -2.66 -7.20
CA GLN A 272 -2.66 -2.16 -6.61
C GLN A 272 -1.96 -1.22 -7.58
N THR A 273 -1.50 -0.06 -7.10
CA THR A 273 -0.82 0.96 -7.91
C THR A 273 0.53 1.29 -7.30
N TYR A 274 1.56 1.24 -8.14
CA TYR A 274 2.94 1.55 -7.79
C TYR A 274 3.48 2.58 -8.79
N PRO A 275 3.33 3.89 -8.49
CA PRO A 275 3.91 4.94 -9.30
C PRO A 275 5.37 5.13 -8.90
N SER A 276 6.17 5.65 -9.82
CA SER A 276 7.53 6.05 -9.55
C SER A 276 7.92 7.16 -10.52
N TRP A 277 8.62 8.17 -10.00
CA TRP A 277 9.26 9.16 -10.84
C TRP A 277 10.65 8.69 -11.25
N LEU A 278 10.94 8.76 -12.55
CA LEU A 278 12.25 8.45 -13.13
C LEU A 278 12.91 9.78 -13.53
N ASP A 279 13.80 10.29 -12.68
CA ASP A 279 14.41 11.62 -12.87
C ASP A 279 15.19 11.74 -14.18
N ASP A 280 16.03 10.76 -14.50
CA ASP A 280 16.86 10.74 -15.72
C ASP A 280 16.02 10.78 -17.01
N GLU A 281 14.85 10.15 -16.99
CA GLU A 281 13.94 10.09 -18.13
C GLU A 281 12.88 11.20 -18.10
N ARG A 282 12.79 11.94 -17.00
CA ARG A 282 11.70 12.88 -16.69
C ARG A 282 10.33 12.27 -16.99
N ALA A 283 10.08 11.10 -16.42
CA ALA A 283 8.91 10.31 -16.72
C ALA A 283 8.27 9.72 -15.46
N LEU A 284 6.95 9.66 -15.46
CA LEU A 284 6.15 8.90 -14.51
C LEU A 284 6.04 7.46 -15.02
N GLU A 285 6.49 6.52 -14.23
CA GLU A 285 6.22 5.11 -14.43
C GLU A 285 5.12 4.65 -13.47
N VAL A 286 4.13 3.91 -13.98
CA VAL A 286 3.02 3.40 -13.15
C VAL A 286 2.84 1.92 -13.43
N THR A 287 2.99 1.11 -12.39
CA THR A 287 2.57 -0.30 -12.44
C THR A 287 1.23 -0.45 -11.75
N ILE A 288 0.24 -0.97 -12.47
CA ILE A 288 -1.08 -1.30 -11.94
C ILE A 288 -1.25 -2.81 -11.96
N ILE A 289 -1.72 -3.39 -10.86
CA ILE A 289 -1.95 -4.83 -10.73
C ILE A 289 -3.41 -5.04 -10.31
N ALA A 290 -4.15 -5.86 -11.06
CA ALA A 290 -5.43 -6.40 -10.65
C ALA A 290 -5.23 -7.80 -10.09
N ARG A 291 -5.76 -8.06 -8.89
CA ARG A 291 -5.74 -9.38 -8.25
C ARG A 291 -7.14 -9.83 -7.88
N TYR A 292 -7.59 -10.94 -8.45
CA TYR A 292 -8.69 -11.72 -7.89
C TYR A 292 -8.09 -12.73 -6.91
N ARG A 293 -8.56 -12.72 -5.66
CA ARG A 293 -8.10 -13.65 -4.64
C ARG A 293 -9.27 -14.08 -3.78
N GLU A 294 -9.69 -15.32 -3.94
CA GLU A 294 -10.69 -15.97 -3.11
C GLU A 294 -9.99 -16.79 -2.05
N ALA A 295 -10.35 -16.56 -0.79
CA ALA A 295 -9.86 -17.37 0.33
C ALA A 295 -10.92 -18.41 0.66
N HIS A 296 -10.58 -19.68 0.52
CA HIS A 296 -11.41 -20.79 0.97
C HIS A 296 -10.90 -21.26 2.31
N ILE A 297 -11.74 -21.21 3.34
CA ILE A 297 -11.38 -21.52 4.72
C ILE A 297 -11.98 -22.87 5.09
N GLY A 298 -11.11 -23.82 5.41
CA GLY A 298 -11.52 -25.15 5.83
C GLY A 298 -11.95 -25.20 7.29
N PRO A 299 -12.46 -26.36 7.73
CA PRO A 299 -12.90 -26.54 9.11
C PRO A 299 -11.75 -26.30 10.08
N ARG A 300 -12.09 -25.79 11.27
CA ARG A 300 -11.14 -25.58 12.35
C ARG A 300 -10.50 -26.91 12.77
N GLU A 301 -9.19 -27.00 12.64
CA GLU A 301 -8.39 -28.14 13.06
C GLU A 301 -7.63 -27.79 14.34
N ARG A 302 -7.65 -28.68 15.33
CA ARG A 302 -6.76 -28.56 16.48
C ARG A 302 -5.38 -29.07 16.08
N ARG A 303 -4.38 -28.19 16.03
CA ARG A 303 -2.98 -28.55 15.74
C ARG A 303 -2.11 -28.33 16.96
N MET A 304 -1.04 -29.10 17.07
CA MET A 304 0.00 -28.90 18.09
C MET A 304 1.08 -28.00 17.51
N SER A 305 1.47 -26.95 18.23
CA SER A 305 2.61 -26.13 17.83
C SER A 305 3.86 -26.99 17.80
N GLN A 306 4.50 -27.16 16.65
CA GLN A 306 5.80 -27.82 16.60
C GLN A 306 6.81 -26.91 17.33
N CYS A 307 7.41 -27.42 18.40
CA CYS A 307 8.52 -26.74 19.04
C CYS A 307 9.63 -26.56 18.00
N ARG A 308 9.98 -25.31 17.65
CA ARG A 308 11.21 -25.07 16.89
C ARG A 308 12.40 -25.57 17.73
N PRO A 309 13.42 -26.21 17.16
CA PRO A 309 14.61 -26.61 17.91
C PRO A 309 15.20 -25.37 18.60
N CYS A 310 15.13 -25.31 19.93
CA CYS A 310 15.67 -24.20 20.68
C CYS A 310 17.20 -24.35 20.71
N ARG A 311 17.93 -23.47 20.03
CA ARG A 311 19.42 -23.42 20.10
C ARG A 311 19.96 -23.09 21.49
N ARG A 312 19.10 -22.79 22.48
CA ARG A 312 19.50 -22.24 23.78
C ARG A 312 19.83 -23.27 24.86
N SER A 313 19.51 -24.54 24.69
CA SER A 313 19.85 -25.58 25.66
C SER A 313 20.95 -26.46 25.06
N GLY A 314 22.21 -26.09 25.26
CA GLY A 314 23.40 -26.77 24.74
C GLY A 314 23.42 -28.28 24.96
N GLY A 315 22.73 -29.03 24.10
CA GLY A 315 22.68 -30.49 24.07
C GLY A 315 21.86 -31.17 25.17
N ARG A 316 21.15 -30.46 26.08
CA ARG A 316 20.37 -31.12 27.14
C ARG A 316 18.86 -31.06 26.88
N PRO A 317 18.17 -32.21 26.84
CA PRO A 317 16.73 -32.31 26.60
C PRO A 317 15.97 -31.97 27.89
N ALA A 318 15.92 -30.69 28.26
CA ALA A 318 14.97 -30.22 29.26
C ALA A 318 13.69 -29.77 28.54
N PRO A 319 12.48 -30.15 29.04
CA PRO A 319 11.24 -29.60 28.50
C PRO A 319 11.22 -28.09 28.74
N CYS A 320 11.46 -27.31 27.69
CA CYS A 320 11.45 -25.86 27.78
C CYS A 320 10.01 -25.40 28.12
N PRO A 321 9.79 -24.58 29.17
CA PRO A 321 8.43 -24.14 29.56
C PRO A 321 7.71 -23.32 28.48
N ARG A 322 8.48 -22.61 27.63
CA ARG A 322 7.97 -21.91 26.42
C ARG A 322 7.71 -22.84 25.23
N CYS A 323 8.14 -24.09 25.34
CA CYS A 323 8.18 -25.09 24.28
C CYS A 323 7.18 -26.24 24.52
N ASN A 324 6.37 -26.15 25.59
CA ASN A 324 5.25 -27.06 25.79
C ASN A 324 4.26 -26.86 24.63
N PRO A 325 4.09 -27.85 23.72
CA PRO A 325 3.29 -27.66 22.53
C PRO A 325 1.85 -27.34 22.96
N GLN A 326 1.44 -26.08 22.76
CA GLN A 326 0.08 -25.69 23.05
C GLN A 326 -0.79 -26.09 21.87
N PRO A 327 -1.95 -26.72 22.12
CA PRO A 327 -2.93 -26.88 21.07
C PRO A 327 -3.38 -25.48 20.63
N TYR A 328 -3.34 -25.22 19.33
CA TYR A 328 -3.93 -24.03 18.74
C TYR A 328 -4.94 -24.45 17.69
N MET A 329 -5.98 -23.62 17.53
CA MET A 329 -6.94 -23.80 16.46
C MET A 329 -6.34 -23.23 15.18
N HIS A 330 -6.27 -24.06 14.15
CA HIS A 330 -5.80 -23.73 12.82
C HIS A 330 -6.95 -23.79 11.85
N GLU A 331 -7.15 -22.72 11.08
CA GLU A 331 -8.10 -22.69 9.97
C GLU A 331 -7.28 -22.82 8.68
N PRO A 332 -7.25 -23.99 8.03
CA PRO A 332 -6.50 -24.14 6.79
C PRO A 332 -7.13 -23.27 5.70
N GLN A 333 -6.27 -22.64 4.89
CA GLN A 333 -6.71 -21.74 3.83
C GLN A 333 -6.18 -22.24 2.49
N VAL A 334 -7.06 -22.31 1.51
CA VAL A 334 -6.72 -22.50 0.10
C VAL A 334 -7.06 -21.19 -0.62
N PHE A 335 -6.16 -20.71 -1.46
CA PHE A 335 -6.44 -19.54 -2.28
C PHE A 335 -6.69 -19.98 -3.70
N VAL A 336 -7.69 -19.37 -4.32
CA VAL A 336 -7.90 -19.42 -5.76
C VAL A 336 -7.71 -18.00 -6.25
N GLY A 337 -6.82 -17.79 -7.21
CA GLY A 337 -6.58 -16.43 -7.68
C GLY A 337 -6.17 -16.31 -9.13
N TRP A 338 -6.30 -15.07 -9.60
CA TRP A 338 -5.83 -14.62 -10.89
C TRP A 338 -5.21 -13.24 -10.72
N GLN A 339 -4.19 -12.95 -11.52
CA GLN A 339 -3.54 -11.66 -11.49
C GLN A 339 -3.22 -11.18 -12.91
N MET A 340 -3.35 -9.87 -13.11
CA MET A 340 -2.89 -9.18 -14.30
C MET A 340 -2.19 -7.90 -13.87
N ALA A 341 -1.18 -7.50 -14.63
CA ALA A 341 -0.48 -6.26 -14.39
C ALA A 341 -0.25 -5.51 -15.70
N ALA A 342 -0.19 -4.19 -15.61
CA ALA A 342 0.26 -3.33 -16.68
C ALA A 342 1.29 -2.35 -16.13
N ARG A 343 2.36 -2.12 -16.91
CA ARG A 343 3.38 -1.11 -16.63
C ARG A 343 3.32 -0.05 -17.72
N TYR A 344 3.02 1.17 -17.30
CA TYR A 344 2.91 2.35 -18.15
C TYR A 344 4.07 3.28 -17.89
N ARG A 345 4.53 3.97 -18.93
CA ARG A 345 5.49 5.08 -18.82
C ARG A 345 4.93 6.30 -19.52
N VAL A 346 4.80 7.40 -18.79
CA VAL A 346 4.23 8.67 -19.24
C VAL A 346 5.30 9.74 -19.10
N GLY A 347 5.59 10.47 -20.18
CA GLY A 347 6.54 11.58 -20.12
C GLY A 347 6.02 12.73 -19.28
N HIS A 348 6.90 13.62 -18.84
CA HIS A 348 6.51 14.86 -18.15
C HIS A 348 5.56 15.75 -18.99
N ASP A 349 5.45 15.52 -20.29
CA ASP A 349 4.55 16.21 -21.24
C ASP A 349 3.18 15.51 -21.39
N ALA A 350 2.87 14.57 -20.49
CA ALA A 350 1.64 13.77 -20.48
C ALA A 350 1.43 12.87 -21.71
N ARG A 351 2.50 12.52 -22.44
CA ARG A 351 2.45 11.55 -23.52
C ARG A 351 2.75 10.14 -23.03
N LEU A 352 1.95 9.16 -23.47
CA LEU A 352 2.22 7.75 -23.18
C LEU A 352 3.43 7.29 -24.03
N ILE A 353 4.54 6.99 -23.36
CA ILE A 353 5.79 6.54 -23.98
C ILE A 353 5.76 5.03 -24.19
N ARG A 354 5.29 4.28 -23.19
CA ARG A 354 5.35 2.81 -23.19
C ARG A 354 4.19 2.20 -22.43
N GLU A 355 3.74 1.06 -22.91
CA GLU A 355 2.74 0.22 -22.27
C GLU A 355 3.15 -1.25 -22.39
N VAL A 356 3.21 -1.96 -21.27
CA VAL A 356 3.52 -3.39 -21.24
C VAL A 356 2.43 -4.10 -20.46
N LEU A 357 1.79 -5.07 -21.10
CA LEU A 357 0.73 -5.87 -20.49
C LEU A 357 1.29 -7.22 -20.05
N MET A 358 0.96 -7.62 -18.84
CA MET A 358 1.46 -8.83 -18.21
C MET A 358 0.28 -9.63 -17.69
N GLN A 359 0.14 -10.85 -18.20
CA GLN A 359 -0.82 -11.78 -17.63
C GLN A 359 -0.08 -12.70 -16.69
N ILE A 360 -0.44 -12.65 -15.40
CA ILE A 360 0.23 -13.41 -14.36
C ILE A 360 -0.58 -14.68 -14.11
N LYS A 361 0.13 -15.80 -14.02
CA LYS A 361 -0.48 -17.14 -13.99
C LYS A 361 -1.47 -17.29 -12.84
N PRO A 362 -2.52 -18.11 -13.01
CA PRO A 362 -3.38 -18.51 -11.90
C PRO A 362 -2.56 -19.20 -10.80
N TYR A 363 -2.97 -19.01 -9.55
CA TYR A 363 -2.32 -19.60 -8.38
C TYR A 363 -3.31 -20.23 -7.39
#